data_AF-A0A8S2DTC0-F1
#
_entry.id   AF-A0A8S2DTC0-F1
#
_cell.length_a   1.000
_cell.length_b   1.000
_cell.length_c   1.000
_cell.angle_alpha   90.00
_cell.angle_beta   90.00
_cell.angle_gamma   90.00
#
_symmetry.space_group_name_H-M   'P 1'
#
loop_
_entity.id
_entity.type
_entity.pdbx_description
1 polymer ?
#
loop_
_entity_poly.entity_id
_entity_poly.type
_entity_poly.pdbx_seq_one_letter_code
_entity_poly.pdbx_strand_id
1 'polypeptide(L)'
;MVSQAIKGADQPQAQWYWKSNSDPWSTNGNEEWTRYSDIESAIIEEAFNQKNKIKLAELDNYSINLNDNIQISKSDQNKQRQIKRVLTSRNESQGLREERFFLTPELSKTFTDHWGKEAYIFLSHWKENKELSDAEIVEQAANGITIEGKKLGQHCDRQLPPSNQQSCDESEMSSGAMKHLGDRQLEMDEYSAGAGHADSNSSIAASSLSQL
;
A
#
# COMPACT_ATOMS: atom_id res chain seq x y z
N MET A 1 2.67 25.02 -31.24
CA MET A 1 2.92 25.16 -29.80
C MET A 1 1.65 24.81 -29.05
N VAL A 2 1.52 23.57 -28.56
CA VAL A 2 0.34 23.09 -27.81
C VAL A 2 0.68 23.21 -26.33
N SER A 3 0.13 24.23 -25.67
CA SER A 3 0.23 24.35 -24.22
C SER A 3 -0.75 23.35 -23.61
N GLN A 4 -0.25 22.19 -23.18
CA GLN A 4 -1.00 21.31 -22.28
C GLN A 4 -1.13 22.05 -20.95
N ALA A 5 -2.31 22.64 -20.73
CA ALA A 5 -2.68 23.21 -19.45
C ALA A 5 -2.73 22.06 -18.43
N ILE A 6 -1.72 22.01 -17.56
CA ILE A 6 -1.77 21.21 -16.34
C ILE A 6 -2.93 21.79 -15.52
N LYS A 7 -4.12 21.20 -15.67
CA LYS A 7 -5.26 21.43 -14.77
C LYS A 7 -4.94 20.75 -13.43
N GLY A 8 -3.91 21.24 -12.75
CA GLY A 8 -3.71 21.07 -11.32
C GLY A 8 -4.61 22.03 -10.54
N ALA A 9 -5.85 22.23 -10.99
CA ALA A 9 -6.80 23.04 -10.25
C ALA A 9 -7.10 22.27 -8.97
N ASP A 10 -6.74 22.89 -7.85
CA ASP A 10 -6.89 22.37 -6.51
C ASP A 10 -8.38 22.13 -6.22
N GLN A 11 -8.88 20.94 -6.55
CA GLN A 11 -10.27 20.61 -6.32
C GLN A 11 -10.46 20.40 -4.81
N PRO A 12 -11.41 21.10 -4.18
CA PRO A 12 -11.66 20.94 -2.76
C PRO A 12 -12.05 19.50 -2.45
N GLN A 13 -11.42 18.91 -1.44
CA GLN A 13 -11.72 17.55 -1.01
C GLN A 13 -12.91 17.60 -0.04
N ALA A 14 -13.93 16.81 -0.31
CA ALA A 14 -15.06 16.67 0.60
C ALA A 14 -14.69 15.75 1.77
N GLN A 15 -14.96 16.22 2.99
CA GLN A 15 -14.83 15.45 4.22
C GLN A 15 -16.20 15.31 4.89
N TRP A 16 -16.53 14.08 5.28
CA TRP A 16 -17.79 13.77 5.95
C TRP A 16 -17.57 13.57 7.44
N TYR A 17 -18.57 13.98 8.22
CA TYR A 17 -18.60 13.86 9.69
C TYR A 17 -19.97 13.38 10.16
N TRP A 18 -20.01 12.74 11.32
CA TRP A 18 -21.23 12.35 12.03
C TRP A 18 -21.23 12.91 13.45
N LYS A 19 -22.43 13.21 13.97
CA LYS A 19 -22.60 13.78 15.31
C LYS A 19 -22.43 12.70 16.38
N SER A 20 -21.36 12.81 17.16
CA SER A 20 -20.89 11.76 18.07
C SER A 20 -21.33 11.90 19.52
N ASN A 21 -22.07 12.97 19.85
CA ASN A 21 -22.71 13.14 21.15
C ASN A 21 -23.50 11.89 21.59
N SER A 22 -23.55 11.62 22.91
CA SER A 22 -24.33 10.51 23.46
C SER A 22 -25.82 10.64 23.14
N ASP A 23 -26.36 11.86 23.25
CA ASP A 23 -27.66 12.23 22.70
C ASP A 23 -27.47 13.02 21.40
N PRO A 24 -27.76 12.42 20.23
CA PRO A 24 -27.58 13.07 18.93
C PRO A 24 -28.52 14.26 18.70
N TRP A 25 -29.62 14.36 19.45
CA TRP A 25 -30.66 15.39 19.27
C TRP A 25 -30.62 16.49 20.33
N SER A 26 -29.74 16.38 21.32
CA SER A 26 -29.56 17.42 22.32
C SER A 26 -29.11 18.74 21.67
N THR A 27 -29.79 19.82 22.04
CA THR A 27 -29.46 21.20 21.67
C THR A 27 -28.60 21.90 22.72
N ASN A 28 -28.42 21.30 23.90
CA ASN A 28 -27.90 21.97 25.09
C ASN A 28 -26.44 21.60 25.41
N GLY A 29 -25.64 21.28 24.40
CA GLY A 29 -24.24 20.90 24.59
C GLY A 29 -23.36 21.30 23.40
N ASN A 30 -22.05 21.23 23.61
CA ASN A 30 -21.08 21.40 22.52
C ASN A 30 -21.31 20.26 21.51
N GLU A 31 -21.51 20.62 20.24
CA GLU A 31 -21.66 19.62 19.20
C GLU A 31 -20.31 18.94 18.94
N GLU A 32 -20.27 17.64 19.16
CA GLU A 32 -19.11 16.82 18.87
C GLU A 32 -19.33 16.14 17.53
N TRP A 33 -18.40 16.37 16.61
CA TRP A 33 -18.43 15.84 15.26
C TRP A 33 -17.21 14.96 15.03
N THR A 34 -17.44 13.70 14.71
CA THR A 34 -16.38 12.74 14.42
C THR A 34 -16.28 12.52 12.92
N ARG A 35 -15.05 12.53 12.42
CA ARG A 35 -14.74 12.32 11.00
C ARG A 35 -15.02 10.85 10.62
N TYR A 36 -15.60 10.62 9.45
CA TYR A 36 -15.57 9.27 8.85
C TYR A 36 -14.16 8.90 8.40
N SER A 37 -13.85 7.62 8.28
CA SER A 37 -12.59 7.21 7.67
C SER A 37 -12.50 7.68 6.21
N ASP A 38 -11.30 7.70 5.64
CA ASP A 38 -11.10 8.15 4.26
C ASP A 38 -11.87 7.29 3.25
N ILE A 39 -11.92 5.98 3.50
CA ILE A 39 -12.65 5.01 2.67
C ILE A 39 -14.16 5.26 2.77
N GLU A 40 -14.70 5.36 3.99
CA GLU A 40 -16.13 5.66 4.20
C GLU A 40 -16.50 7.02 3.59
N SER A 41 -15.67 8.03 3.77
CA SER A 41 -15.88 9.37 3.20
C SER A 41 -15.94 9.32 1.67
N ALA A 42 -15.06 8.52 1.03
CA ALA A 42 -15.08 8.33 -0.41
C ALA A 42 -16.35 7.63 -0.89
N ILE A 43 -16.82 6.60 -0.17
CA ILE A 43 -18.07 5.90 -0.48
C ILE A 43 -19.27 6.85 -0.37
N ILE A 44 -19.34 7.64 0.70
CA ILE A 44 -20.42 8.61 0.92
C ILE A 44 -20.40 9.69 -0.17
N GLU A 45 -19.22 10.21 -0.50
CA GLU A 45 -19.05 11.24 -1.52
C GLU A 45 -19.39 10.71 -2.94
N GLU A 46 -19.04 9.46 -3.25
CA GLU A 46 -19.45 8.82 -4.49
C GLU A 46 -20.98 8.74 -4.59
N ALA A 47 -21.65 8.23 -3.54
CA ALA A 47 -23.11 8.18 -3.48
C ALA A 47 -23.76 9.58 -3.56
N PHE A 48 -23.13 10.60 -2.98
CA PHE A 48 -23.59 11.99 -3.07
C PHE A 48 -23.52 12.56 -4.49
N ASN A 49 -22.48 12.21 -5.25
CA ASN A 49 -22.24 12.71 -6.60
C ASN A 49 -23.02 11.94 -7.68
N GLN A 50 -23.60 10.79 -7.36
CA GLN A 50 -24.48 10.08 -8.28
C GLN A 50 -25.72 10.93 -8.61
N LYS A 51 -26.01 11.07 -9.91
CA LYS A 51 -27.16 11.86 -10.41
C LYS A 51 -28.53 11.20 -10.14
N ASN A 52 -28.54 9.96 -9.67
CA ASN A 52 -29.76 9.21 -9.44
C ASN A 52 -30.47 9.66 -8.15
N LYS A 53 -31.80 9.45 -8.09
CA LYS A 53 -32.64 9.92 -6.98
C LYS A 53 -32.38 9.21 -5.64
N ILE A 54 -31.77 8.02 -5.67
CA ILE A 54 -31.52 7.24 -4.46
C ILE A 54 -30.19 7.69 -3.88
N LYS A 55 -30.24 8.67 -2.99
CA LYS A 55 -29.07 9.13 -2.25
C LYS A 55 -28.91 8.33 -0.96
N LEU A 56 -28.59 7.05 -1.11
CA LEU A 56 -28.34 6.12 0.00
C LEU A 56 -26.92 5.57 -0.15
N ALA A 57 -26.08 5.73 0.87
CA ALA A 57 -24.77 5.09 0.92
C ALA A 57 -24.80 3.94 1.94
N GLU A 58 -24.31 2.77 1.54
CA GLU A 58 -24.25 1.58 2.38
C GLU A 58 -22.84 1.42 2.95
N LEU A 59 -22.72 1.46 4.29
CA LEU A 59 -21.49 1.17 5.04
C LEU A 59 -21.65 -0.14 5.80
N ASP A 60 -20.59 -0.66 6.42
CA ASP A 60 -20.63 -1.98 7.08
C ASP A 60 -21.72 -2.08 8.16
N ASN A 61 -21.75 -1.13 9.10
CA ASN A 61 -22.65 -1.15 10.26
C ASN A 61 -23.82 -0.17 10.17
N TYR A 62 -23.83 0.69 9.14
CA TYR A 62 -24.75 1.81 9.01
C TYR A 62 -25.18 2.01 7.57
N SER A 63 -26.35 2.60 7.36
CA SER A 63 -26.76 3.17 6.09
C SER A 63 -26.90 4.68 6.23
N ILE A 64 -26.52 5.42 5.19
CA ILE A 64 -26.50 6.88 5.17
C ILE A 64 -27.57 7.37 4.21
N ASN A 65 -28.63 7.96 4.74
CA ASN A 65 -29.61 8.68 3.96
C ASN A 65 -29.15 10.12 3.75
N LEU A 66 -28.63 10.40 2.55
CA LEU A 66 -28.07 11.69 2.16
C LEU A 66 -29.15 12.74 1.83
N ASN A 67 -30.41 12.34 1.65
CA ASN A 67 -31.49 13.32 1.49
C ASN A 67 -31.77 14.03 2.82
N ASP A 68 -31.80 13.24 3.89
CA ASP A 68 -32.08 13.74 5.24
C ASP A 68 -30.81 14.10 6.02
N ASN A 69 -29.63 13.75 5.49
CA ASN A 69 -28.34 13.84 6.16
C ASN A 69 -28.35 13.10 7.51
N ILE A 70 -28.80 11.84 7.48
CA ILE A 70 -28.90 10.98 8.66
C ILE A 70 -28.18 9.65 8.40
N GLN A 71 -27.36 9.25 9.37
CA GLN A 71 -26.84 7.90 9.54
C GLN A 71 -27.85 7.07 10.34
N ILE A 72 -28.18 5.88 9.87
CA ILE A 72 -29.08 4.92 10.51
C ILE A 72 -28.31 3.64 10.80
N SER A 73 -28.37 3.14 12.04
CA SER A 73 -27.75 1.86 12.38
C SER A 73 -28.51 0.69 11.77
N LYS A 74 -27.78 -0.25 11.16
CA LYS A 74 -28.35 -1.49 10.61
C LYS A 74 -28.86 -2.42 11.70
N SER A 75 -28.23 -2.41 12.88
CA SER A 75 -28.64 -3.21 14.03
C SER A 75 -29.85 -2.63 14.76
N ASP A 76 -30.03 -1.30 14.74
CA ASP A 76 -31.11 -0.61 15.45
C ASP A 76 -31.55 0.65 14.69
N GLN A 77 -32.70 0.57 14.02
CA GLN A 77 -33.23 1.67 13.19
C GLN A 77 -33.60 2.93 13.99
N ASN A 78 -33.74 2.83 15.31
CA ASN A 78 -33.99 3.98 16.17
C ASN A 78 -32.71 4.76 16.50
N LYS A 79 -31.54 4.12 16.32
CA LYS A 79 -30.23 4.79 16.48
C LYS A 79 -29.89 5.55 15.21
N GLN A 80 -30.25 6.81 15.22
CA GLN A 80 -30.01 7.75 14.13
C GLN A 80 -29.08 8.87 14.59
N ARG A 81 -28.19 9.30 13.69
CA ARG A 81 -27.24 10.39 13.94
C ARG A 81 -27.20 11.33 12.75
N GLN A 82 -27.13 12.63 13.02
CA GLN A 82 -26.95 13.62 11.95
C GLN A 82 -25.55 13.49 11.34
N ILE A 83 -25.45 13.76 10.05
CA ILE A 83 -24.18 13.84 9.32
C ILE A 83 -24.03 15.20 8.65
N LYS A 84 -22.79 15.58 8.33
CA LYS A 84 -22.51 16.80 7.57
C LYS A 84 -21.34 16.62 6.62
N ARG A 85 -21.39 17.34 5.51
CA ARG A 85 -20.34 17.45 4.50
C ARG A 85 -19.60 18.77 4.68
N VAL A 86 -18.28 18.73 4.73
CA VAL A 86 -17.42 19.91 4.79
C VAL A 86 -16.45 19.86 3.62
N LEU A 87 -16.40 20.93 2.82
CA LEU A 87 -15.38 21.08 1.78
C LEU A 87 -14.11 21.61 2.45
N THR A 88 -13.04 20.83 2.38
CA THR A 88 -11.75 21.21 2.95
C THR A 88 -10.83 21.64 1.80
N SER A 89 -10.06 22.70 2.01
CA SER A 89 -9.00 23.05 1.07
C SER A 89 -7.91 21.98 1.13
N ARG A 90 -7.26 21.64 0.01
CA ARG A 90 -6.24 20.58 0.00
C ARG A 90 -5.08 20.85 0.95
N ASN A 91 -4.80 22.13 1.21
CA ASN A 91 -3.76 22.57 2.13
C ASN A 91 -4.09 22.26 3.60
N GLU A 92 -5.38 22.08 3.95
CA GLU A 92 -5.83 21.78 5.32
C GLU A 92 -6.14 20.29 5.51
N SER A 93 -6.41 19.53 4.43
CA SER A 93 -6.75 18.11 4.51
C SER A 93 -5.53 17.18 4.59
N GLN A 94 -4.31 17.71 4.42
CA GLN A 94 -3.06 16.96 4.58
C GLN A 94 -2.71 16.74 6.05
N GLY A 95 -3.52 15.93 6.72
CA GLY A 95 -2.99 14.99 7.71
C GLY A 95 -2.16 13.93 6.97
N LEU A 96 -1.04 14.34 6.37
CA LEU A 96 0.05 13.39 6.16
C LEU A 96 0.26 12.73 7.52
N ARG A 97 0.41 11.40 7.56
CA ARG A 97 0.91 10.72 8.75
C ARG A 97 2.29 11.29 9.02
N GLU A 98 2.36 12.40 9.74
CA GLU A 98 3.58 13.10 10.10
C GLU A 98 4.55 12.10 10.76
N GLU A 99 4.01 11.14 11.50
CA GLU A 99 4.77 10.05 12.10
C GLU A 99 5.53 9.17 11.09
N ARG A 100 5.13 9.12 9.82
CA ARG A 100 5.87 8.39 8.76
C ARG A 100 7.00 9.22 8.16
N PHE A 101 6.95 10.54 8.28
CA PHE A 101 7.93 11.45 7.69
C PHE A 101 8.92 12.00 8.73
N PHE A 102 8.60 11.93 10.03
CA PHE A 102 9.48 12.34 11.14
C PHE A 102 10.18 11.18 11.87
N LEU A 103 10.10 9.95 11.34
CA LEU A 103 11.07 8.93 11.74
C LEU A 103 12.43 9.37 11.21
N THR A 104 13.16 10.14 12.03
CA THR A 104 14.61 10.27 11.88
C THR A 104 15.12 8.84 11.84
N PRO A 105 15.67 8.36 10.71
CA PRO A 105 16.22 7.03 10.68
C PRO A 105 17.23 6.96 11.81
N GLU A 106 17.07 6.04 12.75
CA GLU A 106 18.16 5.69 13.65
C GLU A 106 19.27 5.13 12.76
N LEU A 107 20.11 6.02 12.23
CA LEU A 107 21.21 5.76 11.29
C LEU A 107 22.25 4.77 11.85
N SER A 108 22.09 4.32 13.09
CA SER A 108 22.96 3.35 13.76
C SER A 108 22.46 1.90 13.66
N LYS A 109 21.25 1.63 13.16
CA LYS A 109 20.75 0.26 12.99
C LYS A 109 20.79 -0.12 11.52
N THR A 110 21.84 -0.82 11.14
CA THR A 110 21.90 -1.51 9.84
C THR A 110 20.68 -2.42 9.70
N PHE A 111 20.15 -2.50 8.47
CA PHE A 111 18.95 -3.27 8.11
C PHE A 111 19.04 -4.77 8.49
N THR A 112 20.22 -5.23 8.93
CA THR A 112 20.56 -6.60 9.32
C THR A 112 20.09 -7.00 10.73
N ASP A 113 19.92 -6.07 11.66
CA ASP A 113 20.00 -6.44 13.10
C ASP A 113 18.67 -6.79 13.76
N HIS A 114 17.54 -6.39 13.18
CA HIS A 114 16.21 -6.64 13.78
C HIS A 114 15.31 -7.52 12.91
N TRP A 115 15.45 -7.44 11.59
CA TRP A 115 14.73 -8.33 10.68
C TRP A 115 15.42 -9.66 10.51
N GLY A 116 16.74 -9.77 10.78
CA GLY A 116 17.50 -10.99 10.53
C GLY A 116 16.90 -12.23 11.20
N LYS A 117 16.37 -12.11 12.43
CA LYS A 117 15.82 -13.27 13.16
C LYS A 117 14.36 -13.56 12.80
N GLU A 118 13.49 -12.55 12.76
CA GLU A 118 12.07 -12.77 12.46
C GLU A 118 11.82 -13.05 10.97
N ALA A 119 12.52 -12.37 10.07
CA ALA A 119 12.46 -12.69 8.64
C ALA A 119 13.04 -14.08 8.37
N TYR A 120 14.10 -14.48 9.08
CA TYR A 120 14.63 -15.85 8.97
C TYR A 120 13.62 -16.89 9.47
N ILE A 121 12.96 -16.67 10.61
CA ILE A 121 11.90 -17.59 11.10
C ILE A 121 10.77 -17.71 10.08
N PHE A 122 10.30 -16.58 9.54
CA PHE A 122 9.27 -16.57 8.51
C PHE A 122 9.71 -17.32 7.24
N LEU A 123 10.92 -17.03 6.74
CA LEU A 123 11.47 -17.68 5.54
C LEU A 123 11.69 -19.18 5.76
N SER A 124 12.15 -19.59 6.94
CA SER A 124 12.30 -21.01 7.29
C SER A 124 10.95 -21.71 7.36
N HIS A 125 9.94 -21.16 8.04
CA HIS A 125 8.59 -21.73 8.07
C HIS A 125 7.95 -21.78 6.68
N TRP A 126 8.13 -20.74 5.87
CA TRP A 126 7.59 -20.71 4.51
C TRP A 126 8.28 -21.74 3.60
N LYS A 127 9.60 -21.93 3.76
CA LYS A 127 10.40 -22.94 3.05
C LYS A 127 10.04 -24.37 3.49
N GLU A 128 9.83 -24.63 4.78
CA GLU A 128 9.42 -25.96 5.26
C GLU A 128 8.04 -26.39 4.76
N ASN A 129 7.16 -25.42 4.49
CA ASN A 129 5.83 -25.69 3.95
C ASN A 129 5.81 -25.84 2.41
N LYS A 130 6.94 -25.67 1.73
CA LYS A 130 7.05 -25.80 0.29
C LYS A 130 8.22 -26.70 -0.08
N GLU A 131 7.95 -27.81 -0.77
CA GLU A 131 8.98 -28.65 -1.40
C GLU A 131 9.58 -27.95 -2.64
N LEU A 132 10.08 -26.72 -2.47
CA LEU A 132 10.70 -25.93 -3.53
C LEU A 132 12.18 -25.76 -3.24
N SER A 133 12.99 -25.88 -4.28
CA SER A 133 14.40 -25.52 -4.25
C SER A 133 14.57 -24.00 -4.11
N ASP A 134 15.75 -23.58 -3.62
CA ASP A 134 16.07 -22.15 -3.49
C ASP A 134 16.00 -21.41 -4.84
N ALA A 135 16.31 -22.09 -5.95
CA ALA A 135 16.19 -21.54 -7.29
C ALA A 135 14.73 -21.24 -7.67
N GLU A 136 13.81 -22.18 -7.39
CA GLU A 136 12.37 -22.00 -7.66
C GLU A 136 11.75 -20.91 -6.78
N ILE A 137 12.22 -20.76 -5.55
CA ILE A 137 11.81 -19.68 -4.64
C ILE A 137 12.20 -18.32 -5.23
N VAL A 138 13.46 -18.18 -5.67
CA VAL A 138 13.96 -16.94 -6.28
C VAL A 138 13.21 -16.63 -7.56
N GLU A 139 12.95 -17.64 -8.40
CA GLU A 139 12.20 -17.49 -9.63
C GLU A 139 10.74 -17.06 -9.37
N GLN A 140 10.05 -17.67 -8.40
CA GLN A 140 8.69 -17.26 -8.01
C GLN A 140 8.65 -15.83 -7.48
N ALA A 141 9.65 -15.43 -6.68
CA ALA A 141 9.74 -14.06 -6.17
C ALA A 141 9.96 -13.04 -7.30
N ALA A 142 10.88 -13.31 -8.22
CA ALA A 142 11.15 -12.46 -9.38
C ALA A 142 9.90 -12.35 -10.29
N ASN A 143 9.20 -13.45 -10.52
CA ASN A 143 7.95 -13.48 -11.27
C ASN A 143 6.85 -12.68 -10.57
N GLY A 144 6.72 -12.80 -9.25
CA GLY A 144 5.75 -12.03 -8.46
C GLY A 144 5.99 -10.52 -8.56
N ILE A 145 7.23 -10.06 -8.39
CA ILE A 145 7.61 -8.65 -8.55
C ILE A 145 7.28 -8.17 -9.97
N THR A 146 7.60 -8.98 -10.99
CA THR A 146 7.33 -8.64 -12.39
C THR A 146 5.83 -8.52 -12.67
N ILE A 147 5.02 -9.43 -12.13
CA ILE A 147 3.56 -9.42 -12.28
C ILE A 147 2.96 -8.19 -11.60
N GLU A 148 3.33 -7.88 -10.36
CA GLU A 148 2.84 -6.70 -9.64
C GLU A 148 3.31 -5.40 -10.30
N GLY A 149 4.55 -5.34 -10.77
CA GLY A 149 5.07 -4.19 -11.54
C GLY A 149 4.27 -3.94 -12.82
N LYS A 150 3.90 -5.00 -13.55
CA LYS A 150 3.03 -4.88 -14.74
C LYS A 150 1.62 -4.39 -14.39
N LYS A 151 1.02 -4.85 -13.29
CA LYS A 151 -0.30 -4.37 -12.83
C LYS A 151 -0.27 -2.88 -12.49
N LEU A 152 0.80 -2.42 -11.84
CA LEU A 152 1.00 -1.01 -11.50
C LEU A 152 1.17 -0.15 -12.76
N GLY A 153 1.92 -0.63 -13.77
CA GLY A 153 2.07 0.07 -15.06
C GLY A 153 0.75 0.20 -15.83
N GLN A 154 -0.09 -0.84 -15.85
CA GLN A 154 -1.39 -0.81 -16.53
C GLN A 154 -2.41 0.14 -15.86
N HIS A 155 -2.24 0.46 -14.58
CA HIS A 155 -3.07 1.45 -13.91
C HIS A 155 -2.70 2.90 -14.27
N CYS A 156 -1.45 3.18 -14.65
CA CYS A 156 -1.06 4.48 -15.18
C CYS A 156 -1.65 4.74 -16.58
N ASP A 157 -1.79 3.71 -17.42
CA ASP A 157 -2.28 3.87 -18.80
C ASP A 157 -3.82 3.92 -18.91
N ARG A 158 -4.56 3.44 -17.90
CA ARG A 158 -6.03 3.35 -17.95
C ARG A 158 -6.79 4.62 -17.59
N GLN A 159 -6.12 5.72 -17.21
CA GLN A 159 -6.79 6.97 -16.82
C GLN A 159 -6.45 8.18 -17.70
N LEU A 160 -5.84 8.00 -18.87
CA LEU A 160 -5.80 9.08 -19.84
C LEU A 160 -7.04 9.02 -20.74
N PRO A 161 -7.93 10.03 -20.72
CA PRO A 161 -9.02 10.11 -21.69
C PRO A 161 -8.44 10.17 -23.12
N PRO A 162 -9.14 9.62 -24.13
CA PRO A 162 -8.70 9.65 -25.52
C PRO A 162 -8.81 11.08 -26.06
N SER A 163 -7.79 11.90 -25.82
CA SER A 163 -7.56 13.13 -26.56
C SER A 163 -6.12 13.13 -27.02
N ASN A 164 -5.95 12.83 -28.31
CA ASN A 164 -4.69 12.72 -29.07
C ASN A 164 -3.85 11.47 -28.80
N GLN A 165 -4.35 10.29 -29.22
CA GLN A 165 -3.47 9.22 -29.68
C GLN A 165 -2.85 9.65 -31.01
N GLN A 166 -1.66 10.23 -30.95
CA GLN A 166 -0.73 10.23 -32.07
C GLN A 166 -0.16 8.81 -32.14
N SER A 167 -0.36 8.11 -33.27
CA SER A 167 0.11 6.74 -33.44
C SER A 167 1.62 6.69 -33.19
N CYS A 168 2.02 5.99 -32.14
CA CYS A 168 3.37 5.45 -32.08
C CYS A 168 3.33 4.17 -32.92
N ASP A 169 3.41 4.34 -34.23
CA ASP A 169 3.74 3.25 -35.13
C ASP A 169 5.15 2.75 -34.77
N GLU A 170 5.23 1.56 -34.20
CA GLU A 170 6.46 0.79 -33.99
C GLU A 170 6.98 0.21 -35.32
N SER A 171 6.99 1.01 -36.37
CA SER A 171 7.63 0.68 -37.64
C SER A 171 8.78 1.64 -37.89
N GLU A 172 9.98 1.09 -38.06
CA GLU A 172 11.24 1.77 -38.40
C GLU A 172 12.12 2.22 -37.23
N MET A 173 12.69 1.25 -36.50
CA MET A 173 14.14 1.30 -36.22
C MET A 173 14.81 0.08 -36.84
N SER A 174 14.85 0.12 -38.17
CA SER A 174 15.71 -0.69 -39.02
C SER A 174 17.14 -0.15 -38.96
N SER A 175 18.08 -1.07 -38.73
CA SER A 175 19.44 -1.07 -39.30
C SER A 175 20.35 0.13 -38.97
N GLY A 176 21.22 -0.04 -37.98
CA GLY A 176 22.34 0.87 -37.81
C GLY A 176 23.29 0.51 -36.68
N ALA A 177 24.41 -0.13 -37.04
CA ALA A 177 25.66 -0.18 -36.27
C ALA A 177 25.71 -1.09 -35.02
N MET A 178 25.99 -2.38 -35.24
CA MET A 178 26.87 -3.14 -34.36
C MET A 178 28.08 -3.64 -35.17
N LYS A 179 29.12 -2.80 -35.25
CA LYS A 179 30.48 -3.21 -35.62
C LYS A 179 31.34 -3.14 -34.36
N HIS A 180 32.08 -4.23 -34.16
CA HIS A 180 33.28 -4.34 -33.32
C HIS A 180 33.17 -4.12 -31.82
N LEU A 181 33.03 -5.23 -31.09
CA LEU A 181 33.81 -5.60 -29.90
C LEU A 181 33.89 -7.14 -29.98
N GLY A 182 34.99 -7.77 -30.39
CA GLY A 182 36.26 -7.72 -29.70
C GLY A 182 36.32 -8.95 -28.80
N ASP A 183 36.77 -10.08 -29.37
CA ASP A 183 37.04 -11.32 -28.67
C ASP A 183 37.90 -11.03 -27.43
N ARG A 184 37.31 -11.21 -26.25
CA ARG A 184 38.05 -11.25 -24.99
C ARG A 184 37.89 -12.64 -24.41
N GLN A 185 38.87 -13.49 -24.74
CA GLN A 185 39.18 -14.69 -23.98
C GLN A 185 39.31 -14.30 -22.51
N LEU A 186 38.38 -14.79 -21.69
CA LEU A 186 38.55 -14.84 -20.25
C LEU A 186 39.33 -16.13 -19.95
N GLU A 187 40.59 -15.95 -19.58
CA GLU A 187 41.38 -16.97 -18.89
C GLU A 187 40.60 -17.41 -17.64
N MET A 188 40.32 -18.73 -17.58
CA MET A 188 39.90 -19.38 -16.35
C MET A 188 41.15 -19.59 -15.50
N ASP A 189 41.36 -18.72 -14.51
CA ASP A 189 42.28 -19.02 -13.42
C ASP A 189 41.56 -19.90 -12.39
N GLU A 190 42.06 -21.13 -12.27
CA GLU A 190 41.77 -22.09 -11.22
C GLU A 190 42.03 -21.47 -9.83
N TYR A 191 40.97 -21.24 -9.05
CA TYR A 191 41.08 -21.15 -7.60
C TYR A 191 40.47 -22.40 -6.98
N SER A 192 41.28 -23.47 -6.92
CA SER A 192 40.97 -24.67 -6.15
C SER A 192 41.33 -24.51 -4.67
N ALA A 193 40.28 -24.48 -3.86
CA ALA A 193 40.11 -25.18 -2.57
C ALA A 193 41.28 -25.16 -1.57
N GLY A 194 41.27 -24.19 -0.65
CA GLY A 194 41.87 -24.32 0.67
C GLY A 194 40.87 -24.93 1.65
N ALA A 195 41.02 -26.22 1.95
CA ALA A 195 40.27 -26.93 2.98
C ALA A 195 40.72 -26.51 4.38
N GLY A 196 39.93 -25.65 5.04
CA GLY A 196 40.07 -25.31 6.45
C GLY A 196 39.20 -26.21 7.31
N HIS A 197 39.78 -27.33 7.77
CA HIS A 197 39.21 -28.21 8.79
C HIS A 197 39.28 -27.47 10.14
N ALA A 198 38.12 -27.15 10.72
CA ALA A 198 38.02 -26.65 12.08
C ALA A 198 37.11 -27.60 12.88
N ASP A 199 37.72 -28.62 13.45
CA ASP A 199 37.13 -29.44 14.50
C ASP A 199 36.91 -28.56 15.73
N SER A 200 35.66 -28.42 16.16
CA SER A 200 35.31 -27.85 17.46
C SER A 200 34.33 -28.79 18.15
N ASN A 201 34.89 -29.85 18.73
CA ASN A 201 34.24 -30.66 19.75
C ASN A 201 34.01 -29.78 20.99
N SER A 202 32.81 -29.24 21.14
CA SER A 202 32.34 -28.74 22.44
C SER A 202 31.53 -29.83 23.13
N SER A 203 32.21 -30.55 24.03
CA SER A 203 31.58 -31.42 25.02
C SER A 203 30.94 -30.53 26.08
N ILE A 204 29.62 -30.38 26.04
CA ILE A 204 28.86 -29.81 27.16
C ILE A 204 28.48 -30.97 28.08
N ALA A 205 29.15 -31.00 29.24
CA ALA A 205 28.83 -31.87 30.35
C ALA A 205 27.44 -31.53 30.90
N ALA A 206 26.54 -32.51 30.88
CA ALA A 206 25.27 -32.46 31.59
C ALA A 206 25.54 -32.63 33.10
N SER A 207 25.21 -31.60 33.89
CA SER A 207 25.17 -31.69 35.35
C SER A 207 23.74 -31.95 35.83
N SER A 208 23.65 -33.00 36.65
CA SER A 208 22.56 -33.42 37.54
C SER A 208 21.71 -32.30 38.15
N LEU A 209 20.40 -32.58 38.30
CA LEU A 209 19.66 -32.35 39.55
C LEU A 209 18.23 -32.92 39.42
N SER A 210 18.04 -34.15 39.88
CA SER A 210 16.70 -34.65 40.25
C SER A 210 16.77 -35.10 41.69
N GLN A 211 16.17 -34.28 42.56
CA GLN A 211 15.89 -34.56 43.95
C GLN A 211 14.77 -35.61 44.03
N LEU A 212 14.96 -36.65 44.85
CA LEU A 212 13.94 -37.37 45.60
C LEU A 212 14.61 -37.99 46.84
#